data_AF-A0A563DV32-F1
#
_entry.id   AF-A0A563DV32-F1
#
_cell.length_a   1.000
_cell.length_b   1.000
_cell.length_c   1.000
_cell.angle_alpha   90.00
_cell.angle_beta   90.00
_cell.angle_gamma   90.00
#
_symmetry.space_group_name_H-M   'P 1'
#
loop_
_entity.id
_entity.type
_entity.pdbx_description
1 polymer ?
#
loop_
_entity_poly.entity_id
_entity_poly.type
_entity_poly.pdbx_seq_one_letter_code
_entity_poly.pdbx_strand_id
1 'polypeptide(L)'
;MGFLSRLFIPRSVRRAAHPARAVRRAVTPKPVKRVRRAMHPVSNAKYSVERSVATSLRSGSKRRTKAPIYRHGNCPVKHRTPEAAAGCRNR
;
A
#
# COMPACT_ATOMS: atom_id res chain seq x y z
N MET A 1 11.58 3.49 16.48
CA MET A 1 11.73 3.76 15.03
C MET A 1 11.03 5.08 14.68
N GLY A 2 11.76 6.20 14.74
CA GLY A 2 11.26 7.54 14.39
C GLY A 2 11.09 7.74 12.88
N PHE A 3 10.53 8.89 12.48
CA PHE A 3 10.19 9.22 11.08
C PHE A 3 11.33 9.00 10.08
N LEU A 4 12.55 9.46 10.40
CA LEU A 4 13.75 9.34 9.53
C LEU A 4 14.11 7.89 9.23
N SER A 5 14.13 7.02 10.25
CA SER A 5 14.36 5.58 10.06
C SER A 5 13.32 4.93 9.14
N ARG A 6 12.13 5.52 9.00
CA ARG A 6 11.09 5.03 8.10
C ARG A 6 11.27 5.49 6.67
N LEU A 7 11.84 6.67 6.48
CA LEU A 7 12.12 7.27 5.18
C LEU A 7 13.30 6.57 4.50
N PHE A 8 14.39 6.32 5.23
CA PHE A 8 15.62 5.78 4.66
C PHE A 8 15.67 4.25 4.62
N ILE A 9 15.18 3.56 5.66
CA ILE A 9 15.34 2.09 5.75
C ILE A 9 14.15 1.37 5.10
N PRO A 10 14.38 0.43 4.15
CA PRO A 10 13.33 -0.38 3.57
C PRO A 10 12.53 -1.16 4.61
N ARG A 11 11.26 -1.47 4.29
CA ARG A 11 10.37 -2.18 5.21
C ARG A 11 10.80 -3.63 5.43
N SER A 12 11.40 -4.26 4.42
CA SER A 12 11.98 -5.60 4.48
C SER A 12 13.10 -5.67 5.52
N VAL A 13 14.08 -4.76 5.43
CA VAL A 13 15.21 -4.66 6.35
C VAL A 13 14.73 -4.45 7.79
N ARG A 14 13.77 -3.55 8.01
CA ARG A 14 13.18 -3.33 9.35
C ARG A 14 12.42 -4.52 9.91
N ARG A 15 11.88 -5.40 9.06
CA ARG A 15 11.24 -6.64 9.50
C ARG A 15 12.28 -7.72 9.82
N ALA A 16 13.34 -7.80 9.03
CA ALA A 16 14.45 -8.73 9.25
C ALA A 16 15.17 -8.44 10.58
N ALA A 17 15.31 -7.16 10.97
CA ALA A 17 15.86 -6.77 12.26
C ALA A 17 15.03 -7.23 13.49
N HIS A 18 13.78 -7.69 13.30
CA HIS A 18 12.91 -8.13 14.38
C HIS A 18 12.13 -9.40 14.00
N PRO A 19 12.81 -10.56 13.84
CA PRO A 19 12.20 -11.78 13.34
C PRO A 19 11.16 -12.34 14.32
N ALA A 20 11.47 -12.36 15.63
CA ALA A 20 10.55 -12.81 16.67
C ALA A 20 9.24 -12.00 16.68
N ARG A 21 9.33 -10.68 16.45
CA ARG A 21 8.14 -9.80 16.37
C ARG A 21 7.34 -10.06 15.10
N ALA A 22 8.00 -10.38 13.98
CA ALA A 22 7.33 -10.75 12.74
C ALA A 22 6.54 -12.04 12.89
N VAL A 23 7.12 -13.07 13.52
CA VAL A 23 6.46 -14.35 13.81
C VAL A 23 5.27 -14.17 14.75
N ARG A 24 5.45 -13.49 15.88
CA ARG A 24 4.32 -13.17 16.80
C ARG A 24 3.20 -12.43 16.09
N ARG A 25 3.52 -11.53 15.15
CA ARG A 25 2.53 -10.84 14.34
C ARG A 25 1.85 -11.76 13.31
N ALA A 26 2.53 -12.77 12.78
CA ALA A 26 1.92 -13.74 11.86
C ALA A 26 0.88 -14.60 12.60
N VAL A 27 1.26 -15.14 13.75
CA VAL A 27 0.43 -16.06 14.55
C VAL A 27 -0.75 -15.37 15.24
N THR A 28 -0.62 -14.09 15.59
CA THR A 28 -1.71 -13.37 16.28
C THR A 28 -2.98 -13.25 15.42
N PRO A 29 -4.17 -13.61 15.95
CA PRO A 29 -5.40 -13.56 15.17
C PRO A 29 -5.84 -12.12 14.85
N LYS A 30 -6.56 -11.95 13.72
CA LYS A 30 -7.06 -10.66 13.23
C LYS A 30 -7.92 -9.87 14.26
N PRO A 31 -8.86 -10.47 15.02
CA PRO A 31 -9.65 -9.74 16.01
C PRO A 31 -8.77 -9.10 17.10
N VAL A 32 -7.81 -9.85 17.66
CA VAL A 32 -6.86 -9.33 18.66
C VAL A 32 -6.04 -8.16 18.10
N LYS A 33 -5.63 -8.23 16.83
CA LYS A 33 -4.94 -7.12 16.15
C LYS A 33 -5.82 -5.86 16.02
N ARG A 34 -7.15 -6.00 15.88
CA ARG A 34 -8.08 -4.87 15.78
C ARG A 34 -8.28 -4.22 17.15
N VAL A 35 -8.54 -5.00 18.19
CA VAL A 35 -8.71 -4.51 19.57
C VAL A 35 -7.47 -3.75 20.04
N ARG A 36 -6.28 -4.33 19.86
CA ARG A 36 -5.01 -3.67 20.22
C ARG A 36 -4.75 -2.36 19.49
N ARG A 37 -5.32 -2.16 18.30
CA ARG A 37 -5.24 -0.87 17.58
C ARG A 37 -6.25 0.13 18.14
N ALA A 38 -7.46 -0.32 18.44
CA ALA A 38 -8.50 0.54 19.02
C ALA A 38 -8.05 1.15 20.36
N MET A 39 -7.27 0.42 21.16
CA MET A 39 -6.72 0.90 22.44
C MET A 39 -5.70 2.04 22.33
N HIS A 40 -5.22 2.36 21.12
CA HIS A 40 -4.19 3.39 20.93
C HIS A 40 -4.52 4.35 19.76
N PRO A 41 -5.61 5.13 19.86
CA PRO A 41 -6.11 5.92 18.74
C PRO A 41 -5.15 7.05 18.34
N VAL A 42 -4.62 7.80 19.31
CA VAL A 42 -3.75 8.96 19.06
C VAL A 42 -2.42 8.55 18.41
N SER A 43 -1.79 7.49 18.93
CA SER A 43 -0.51 7.02 18.36
C SER A 43 -0.68 6.41 16.97
N ASN A 44 -1.83 5.77 16.69
CA ASN A 44 -2.17 5.29 15.36
C ASN A 44 -2.43 6.43 14.37
N ALA A 45 -3.09 7.50 14.81
CA ALA A 45 -3.30 8.69 14.00
C ALA A 45 -1.96 9.34 13.64
N LYS A 46 -1.09 9.62 14.63
CA LYS A 46 0.27 10.12 14.40
C LYS A 46 1.05 9.21 13.44
N TYR A 47 0.99 7.90 13.65
CA TYR A 47 1.63 6.92 12.76
C TYR A 47 1.10 6.98 11.33
N SER A 48 -0.20 7.14 11.13
CA SER A 48 -0.82 7.23 9.79
C SER A 48 -0.39 8.49 9.04
N VAL A 49 -0.29 9.62 9.72
CA VAL A 49 0.18 10.90 9.16
C VAL A 49 1.67 10.77 8.77
N GLU A 50 2.52 10.35 9.70
CA GLU A 50 3.95 10.11 9.43
C GLU A 50 4.16 9.15 8.25
N ARG A 51 3.37 8.07 8.18
CA ARG A 51 3.45 7.12 7.07
C ARG A 51 3.03 7.76 5.76
N SER A 52 1.97 8.57 5.75
CA SER A 52 1.46 9.21 4.54
C SER A 52 2.46 10.20 4.00
N VAL A 53 3.06 11.02 4.86
CA VAL A 53 4.13 11.96 4.50
C VAL A 53 5.39 11.23 4.02
N ALA A 54 5.85 10.20 4.74
CA ALA A 54 7.01 9.43 4.28
C ALA A 54 6.75 8.71 2.94
N THR A 55 5.50 8.28 2.71
CA THR A 55 5.10 7.68 1.43
C THR A 55 5.04 8.74 0.34
N SER A 56 4.45 9.92 0.58
CA SER A 56 4.37 10.99 -0.41
C SER A 56 5.76 11.50 -0.82
N LEU A 57 6.68 11.66 0.14
CA LEU A 57 8.08 12.02 -0.14
C LEU A 57 8.78 10.95 -0.97
N ARG A 58 8.62 9.67 -0.64
CA ARG A 58 9.23 8.57 -1.41
C ARG A 58 8.58 8.38 -2.78
N SER A 59 7.28 8.61 -2.89
CA SER A 59 6.50 8.45 -4.12
C SER A 59 6.35 9.75 -4.91
N GLY A 60 7.06 10.82 -4.54
CA GLY A 60 6.96 12.14 -5.17
C GLY A 60 7.22 12.13 -6.68
N SER A 61 7.92 11.12 -7.20
CA SER A 61 8.14 10.90 -8.64
C SER A 61 7.24 9.80 -9.24
N LYS A 62 6.61 8.95 -8.42
CA LYS A 62 5.76 7.84 -8.87
C LYS A 62 4.42 7.89 -8.16
N ARG A 63 3.74 9.04 -8.23
CA ARG A 63 2.28 9.07 -8.16
C ARG A 63 1.84 8.18 -9.30
N ARG A 64 1.55 6.91 -8.98
CA ARG A 64 1.01 5.86 -9.87
C ARG A 64 0.61 6.48 -11.20
N THR A 65 1.47 6.38 -12.22
CA THR A 65 0.98 6.45 -13.59
C THR A 65 -0.17 5.47 -13.59
N LYS A 66 -1.41 6.00 -13.54
CA LYS A 66 -2.60 5.17 -13.57
C LYS A 66 -2.36 4.30 -14.80
N ALA A 67 -2.34 2.97 -14.61
CA ALA A 67 -2.05 2.08 -15.73
C ALA A 67 -2.92 2.52 -16.91
N PRO A 68 -2.34 2.72 -18.10
CA PRO A 68 -3.06 3.29 -19.22
C PRO A 68 -4.35 2.49 -19.45
N ILE A 69 -5.46 3.21 -19.57
CA ILE A 69 -6.76 2.60 -19.84
C ILE A 69 -6.99 2.73 -21.34
N TYR A 70 -7.03 1.60 -22.02
CA TYR A 70 -7.34 1.53 -23.44
C TYR A 70 -8.86 1.44 -23.59
N ARG A 71 -9.45 2.41 -24.29
CA ARG A 71 -10.88 2.44 -24.59
C ARG A 71 -11.07 2.31 -26.10
N HIS A 72 -12.18 1.70 -26.50
CA HIS A 72 -12.65 1.65 -27.88
C HIS A 72 -14.15 1.86 -27.90
N GLY A 73 -14.66 2.52 -28.94
CA GLY A 73 -16.08 2.81 -29.13
C GLY A 73 -16.77 3.32 -27.86
N ASN A 74 -17.96 2.79 -27.59
CA ASN A 74 -18.73 3.06 -26.37
C ASN A 74 -18.64 1.90 -25.34
N CYS A 75 -17.52 1.15 -25.35
CA CYS A 75 -17.37 0.00 -24.47
C CYS A 75 -17.25 0.45 -22.99
N PRO A 76 -18.09 -0.07 -22.07
CA PRO A 76 -18.05 0.29 -20.65
C PRO A 76 -16.84 -0.36 -19.92
N VAL A 77 -16.14 -1.30 -20.55
CA VAL A 77 -15.05 -2.06 -19.94
C VAL A 77 -13.74 -1.26 -19.99
N LYS A 78 -13.04 -1.22 -18.85
CA LYS A 78 -11.73 -0.57 -18.74
C LYS A 78 -10.61 -1.56 -19.07
N HIS A 79 -10.13 -1.57 -20.30
CA HIS A 79 -9.01 -2.43 -20.71
C HIS A 79 -7.68 -1.88 -20.21
N ARG A 80 -6.80 -2.79 -19.76
CA ARG A 80 -5.46 -2.46 -19.24
C ARG A 80 -4.33 -2.76 -20.23
N THR A 81 -4.65 -3.40 -21.34
CA THR A 81 -3.73 -3.72 -22.44
C THR A 81 -4.38 -3.37 -23.78
N PRO A 82 -3.58 -3.00 -24.80
CA PRO A 82 -4.11 -2.70 -26.13
C PRO A 82 -4.75 -3.93 -26.78
N GLU A 83 -4.17 -5.12 -26.57
CA GLU A 83 -4.71 -6.39 -27.08
C GLU A 83 -6.11 -6.69 -26.53
N ALA A 84 -6.35 -6.43 -25.25
CA ALA A 84 -7.67 -6.64 -24.64
C ALA A 84 -8.72 -5.66 -25.17
N ALA A 85 -8.32 -4.43 -25.55
CA ALA A 85 -9.20 -3.47 -26.21
C ALA A 85 -9.44 -3.83 -27.69
N ALA A 86 -8.46 -4.43 -28.36
CA ALA A 86 -8.58 -4.86 -29.75
C ALA A 86 -9.47 -6.09 -29.92
N GLY A 87 -9.34 -7.07 -29.02
CA GLY A 87 -10.13 -8.31 -29.01
C GLY A 87 -11.47 -8.23 -28.26
N CYS A 88 -11.84 -7.04 -27.77
CA CYS A 88 -13.12 -6.90 -27.08
C CYS A 88 -14.27 -7.03 -28.07
N ARG A 89 -15.21 -7.94 -27.77
CA ARG A 89 -16.41 -8.20 -28.58
C ARG A 89 -17.44 -7.08 -28.56
N ASN A 90 -17.33 -6.16 -27.60
CA ASN A 90 -18.28 -5.06 -27.40
C ASN A 90 -17.85 -3.82 -28.20
N ARG A 91 -17.50 -4.03 -29.47
CA ARG A 91 -16.94 -3.03 -30.38
C ARG A 91 -18.02 -2.31 -31.16
#